data_AF-A0A6H5FU76-F1
#
_entry.id   AF-A0A6H5FU76-F1
#
_cell.length_a   1.000
_cell.length_b   1.000
_cell.length_c   1.000
_cell.angle_alpha   90.00
_cell.angle_beta   90.00
_cell.angle_gamma   90.00
#
_symmetry.space_group_name_H-M   'P 1'
#
loop_
_entity.id
_entity.type
_entity.pdbx_description
1 polymer ?
#
loop_
_entity_poly.entity_id
_entity_poly.type
_entity_poly.pdbx_seq_one_letter_code
_entity_poly.pdbx_strand_id
1 'polypeptide(L)'
;MEEGPRHENGLEGADEYFTSYEDLDIHRIMLTDKRRNEAYRRAIESNRDRIEGKTVLDVGAGTGFLSILCAKAGARKVFAVEASS
;
A
#
# COMPACT_ATOMS: atom_id res chain seq x y z
N MET A 1 26.46 -25.99 7.76
CA MET A 1 25.79 -24.74 8.20
C MET A 1 24.34 -25.12 8.35
N GLU A 2 23.89 -25.18 9.59
CA GLU A 2 22.58 -25.69 9.99
C GLU A 2 21.54 -24.58 9.77
N GLU A 3 20.46 -24.87 9.05
CA GLU A 3 19.36 -23.92 8.90
C GLU A 3 18.68 -23.72 10.26
N GLY A 4 18.64 -22.47 10.72
CA GLY A 4 18.01 -22.11 11.99
C GLY A 4 16.49 -22.35 11.96
N PRO A 5 15.85 -22.45 13.14
CA PRO A 5 14.45 -22.85 13.24
C PRO A 5 13.55 -21.80 12.57
N ARG A 6 12.70 -22.23 11.65
CA ARG A 6 11.60 -21.41 11.12
C ARG A 6 10.62 -21.18 12.27
N HIS A 7 10.46 -19.91 12.68
CA HIS A 7 9.45 -19.53 13.66
C HIS A 7 8.05 -19.64 13.04
N GLU A 8 7.30 -20.67 13.42
CA GLU A 8 5.95 -20.95 12.90
C GLU A 8 4.84 -20.08 13.56
N ASN A 9 5.15 -19.25 14.57
CA ASN A 9 4.17 -18.47 15.35
C ASN A 9 3.79 -17.09 14.78
N GLY A 10 4.20 -16.73 13.55
CA GLY A 10 3.97 -15.40 12.98
C GLY A 10 2.72 -15.27 12.10
N LEU A 11 2.03 -16.37 11.79
CA LEU A 11 1.02 -16.43 10.73
C LEU A 11 -0.41 -16.22 11.24
N GLU A 12 -0.77 -16.73 12.42
CA GLU A 12 -2.15 -16.60 12.94
C GLU A 12 -2.57 -15.15 13.19
N GLY A 13 -1.67 -14.33 13.75
CA GLY A 13 -1.94 -12.89 13.95
C GLY A 13 -1.86 -12.06 12.66
N ALA A 14 -1.17 -12.57 11.64
CA ALA A 14 -1.11 -11.93 10.33
C ALA A 14 -2.42 -12.14 9.57
N ASP A 15 -2.97 -13.35 9.60
CA ASP A 15 -4.27 -13.66 8.97
C ASP A 15 -5.40 -12.80 9.56
N GLU A 16 -5.49 -12.69 10.90
CA GLU A 16 -6.51 -11.85 11.54
C GLU A 16 -6.38 -10.36 11.18
N TYR A 17 -5.14 -9.86 11.05
CA TYR A 17 -4.87 -8.51 10.58
C TYR A 17 -5.30 -8.30 9.12
N PHE A 18 -4.97 -9.23 8.22
CA PHE A 18 -5.36 -9.14 6.82
C PHE A 18 -6.87 -9.24 6.62
N THR A 19 -7.56 -10.12 7.36
CA THR A 19 -9.02 -10.22 7.34
C THR A 19 -9.69 -8.91 7.78
N SER A 20 -9.09 -8.17 8.72
CA SER A 20 -9.63 -6.86 9.09
C SER A 20 -9.59 -5.83 7.96
N TYR A 21 -8.67 -5.94 7.00
CA TYR A 21 -8.61 -5.07 5.82
C TYR A 21 -9.51 -5.54 4.67
N GLU A 22 -10.09 -6.74 4.72
CA GLU A 22 -11.10 -7.21 3.76
C GLU A 22 -12.43 -6.43 3.91
N ASP A 23 -12.66 -5.80 5.06
CA ASP A 23 -13.85 -4.98 5.29
C ASP A 23 -13.81 -3.66 4.51
N LEU A 24 -14.72 -3.56 3.54
CA LEU A 24 -14.94 -2.35 2.72
C LEU A 24 -15.17 -1.08 3.57
N ASP A 25 -15.69 -1.22 4.79
CA ASP A 25 -15.93 -0.08 5.68
C ASP A 25 -14.62 0.52 6.20
N ILE A 26 -13.58 -0.28 6.44
CA ILE A 26 -12.25 0.19 6.84
C ILE A 26 -11.58 0.94 5.68
N HIS A 27 -11.71 0.42 4.44
CA HIS A 27 -11.27 1.13 3.25
C HIS A 27 -12.04 2.44 3.03
N ARG A 28 -13.36 2.46 3.29
CA ARG A 28 -14.18 3.68 3.20
C ARG A 28 -13.73 4.74 4.21
N ILE A 29 -13.40 4.35 5.44
CA ILE A 29 -12.84 5.27 6.45
C ILE A 29 -11.53 5.88 5.93
N MET A 30 -10.61 5.06 5.44
CA MET A 30 -9.33 5.54 4.90
C MET A 30 -9.49 6.45 3.67
N LEU A 31 -10.44 6.15 2.77
CA LEU A 31 -10.72 6.96 1.59
C LEU A 31 -11.42 8.28 1.92
N THR A 32 -12.15 8.35 3.03
CA THR A 32 -12.85 9.57 3.46
C THR A 32 -12.01 10.46 4.39
N ASP A 33 -10.91 9.95 4.95
CA ASP A 33 -9.93 10.76 5.68
C ASP A 33 -9.20 11.74 4.76
N LYS A 34 -9.65 13.00 4.79
CA LYS A 34 -9.08 14.08 3.98
C LYS A 34 -7.64 14.42 4.36
N ARG A 35 -7.31 14.46 5.66
CA ARG A 35 -5.96 14.87 6.12
C ARG A 35 -4.93 13.85 5.68
N ARG A 36 -5.22 12.56 5.86
CA ARG A 36 -4.39 11.46 5.38
C ARG A 36 -4.18 11.55 3.87
N ASN A 37 -5.26 11.66 3.11
CA ASN A 37 -5.22 11.63 1.65
C ASN A 37 -4.51 12.85 1.05
N GLU A 38 -4.68 14.04 1.65
CA GLU A 38 -3.95 15.23 1.24
C GLU A 38 -2.46 15.14 1.55
N ALA A 39 -2.08 14.58 2.69
CA ALA A 39 -0.67 14.41 3.04
C ALA A 39 0.05 13.54 1.99
N TYR A 40 -0.53 12.37 1.65
CA TYR A 40 0.02 11.50 0.61
C TYR A 40 0.08 12.19 -0.76
N ARG A 41 -1.01 12.86 -1.17
CA ARG A 41 -1.05 13.58 -2.43
C ARG A 41 0.05 14.63 -2.53
N ARG A 42 0.19 15.49 -1.51
CA ARG A 42 1.22 16.53 -1.47
C ARG A 42 2.63 15.93 -1.50
N ALA A 43 2.87 14.85 -0.77
CA ALA A 43 4.17 14.19 -0.76
C ALA A 43 4.53 13.62 -2.14
N ILE A 44 3.59 12.95 -2.81
CA ILE A 44 3.79 12.40 -4.15
C ILE A 44 4.02 13.53 -5.17
N GLU A 45 3.19 14.57 -5.16
CA GLU A 45 3.32 15.71 -6.08
C GLU A 45 4.61 16.49 -5.88
N SER A 46 5.03 16.70 -4.63
CA SER A 46 6.28 17.41 -4.32
C SER A 46 7.54 16.64 -4.72
N ASN A 47 7.42 15.33 -5.00
CA ASN A 47 8.51 14.47 -5.43
C ASN A 47 8.26 13.91 -6.85
N ARG A 48 7.45 14.60 -7.66
CA ARG A 48 7.07 14.15 -9.00
C ARG A 48 8.29 13.87 -9.89
N ASP A 49 9.33 14.69 -9.80
CA ASP A 49 10.61 14.52 -10.49
C ASP A 49 11.30 13.19 -10.18
N ARG A 50 11.07 12.63 -8.99
CA ARG A 50 11.61 11.34 -8.55
C ARG A 50 10.72 10.16 -8.93
N ILE A 51 9.48 10.41 -9.33
CA ILE A 51 8.48 9.39 -9.65
C ILE A 51 8.31 9.25 -11.17
N GLU A 52 8.37 10.36 -11.91
CA GLU A 52 8.11 10.39 -13.35
C GLU A 52 9.05 9.46 -14.13
N GLY A 53 8.46 8.61 -14.98
CA GLY A 53 9.17 7.61 -15.77
C GLY A 53 9.74 6.44 -14.96
N LYS A 54 9.56 6.41 -13.63
CA LYS A 54 10.08 5.33 -12.76
C LYS A 54 9.08 4.20 -12.58
N THR A 55 9.58 3.09 -12.05
CA THR A 55 8.76 1.97 -11.58
C THR A 55 8.56 2.11 -10.08
N VAL A 56 7.31 2.01 -9.60
CA VAL A 56 6.91 2.17 -8.20
C VAL A 56 6.33 0.85 -7.68
N LEU A 57 6.57 0.56 -6.41
CA LEU A 57 5.93 -0.52 -5.65
C LEU A 57 5.08 0.11 -4.54
N ASP A 58 3.79 -0.20 -4.51
CA ASP A 58 2.84 0.19 -3.47
C ASP A 58 2.54 -1.06 -2.62
N VAL A 59 2.96 -1.04 -1.36
CA VAL A 59 2.89 -2.18 -0.43
C VAL A 59 1.72 -1.98 0.51
N GLY A 60 0.79 -2.92 0.54
CA GLY A 60 -0.50 -2.73 1.24
C GLY A 60 -1.38 -1.77 0.45
N ALA A 61 -1.51 -2.02 -0.86
CA ALA A 61 -2.15 -1.09 -1.78
C ALA A 61 -3.64 -0.88 -1.49
N GLY A 62 -4.30 -1.83 -0.81
CA GLY A 62 -5.73 -1.84 -0.55
C GLY A 62 -6.53 -1.55 -1.81
N THR A 63 -7.29 -0.46 -1.78
CA THR A 63 -8.10 0.03 -2.92
C THR A 63 -7.28 0.60 -4.10
N GLY A 64 -5.94 0.65 -3.98
CA GLY A 64 -5.04 1.20 -4.99
C GLY A 64 -5.01 2.73 -5.04
N PHE A 65 -5.54 3.42 -4.02
CA PHE A 65 -5.59 4.88 -3.98
C PHE A 65 -4.21 5.54 -4.19
N LEU A 66 -3.17 5.06 -3.50
CA LEU A 66 -1.81 5.60 -3.61
C LEU A 66 -1.17 5.22 -4.95
N SER A 67 -1.37 3.98 -5.40
CA SER A 67 -0.97 3.54 -6.74
C SER A 67 -1.48 4.47 -7.85
N ILE A 68 -2.74 4.89 -7.79
CA ILE A 68 -3.33 5.83 -8.75
C ILE A 68 -2.66 7.21 -8.67
N LEU A 69 -2.35 7.70 -7.46
CA LEU A 69 -1.64 8.98 -7.31
C LEU A 69 -0.24 8.91 -7.93
N CYS A 70 0.51 7.83 -7.71
CA CYS A 70 1.82 7.60 -8.32
C CYS A 70 1.74 7.53 -9.85
N ALA A 71 0.71 6.85 -10.40
CA ALA A 71 0.46 6.82 -11.83
C ALA A 71 0.17 8.23 -12.40
N LYS A 72 -0.65 9.03 -11.70
CA LYS A 72 -0.90 10.44 -12.08
C LYS A 72 0.34 11.33 -11.99
N ALA A 73 1.25 11.04 -11.07
CA ALA A 73 2.55 11.69 -10.99
C ALA A 73 3.51 11.29 -12.13
N GLY A 74 3.11 10.39 -13.02
CA GLY A 74 3.87 10.02 -14.21
C GLY A 74 4.73 8.77 -14.02
N ALA A 75 4.49 7.96 -12.99
CA ALA A 75 5.15 6.65 -12.88
C ALA A 75 4.92 5.82 -14.15
N ARG A 76 5.98 5.24 -14.70
CA ARG A 76 5.93 4.38 -15.89
C ARG A 76 5.16 3.09 -15.62
N LYS A 77 5.31 2.54 -14.43
CA LYS A 77 4.63 1.31 -13.98
C LYS A 77 4.50 1.33 -12.46
N VAL A 78 3.34 0.94 -11.95
CA VAL A 78 3.12 0.75 -10.52
C VAL A 78 2.75 -0.71 -10.27
N PHE A 79 3.47 -1.36 -9.37
CA PHE A 79 3.09 -2.65 -8.82
C PHE A 79 2.32 -2.41 -7.53
N ALA A 80 1.03 -2.70 -7.52
CA ALA A 80 0.18 -2.63 -6.35
C ALA A 80 0.10 -4.02 -5.73
N VAL A 81 0.68 -4.20 -4.55
CA VAL A 81 0.67 -5.48 -3.83
C VAL A 81 -0.20 -5.33 -2.60
N GLU A 82 -1.22 -6.16 -2.50
CA GLU A 82 -2.11 -6.27 -1.35
C GLU A 82 -2.23 -7.76 -0.98
N ALA A 83 -2.22 -8.03 0.32
CA ALA A 83 -2.32 -9.37 0.88
C ALA A 83 -3.73 -9.69 1.39
N SER A 84 -4.54 -8.68 1.75
CA SER A 84 -5.97 -8.89 2.06
C SER A 84 -6.75 -9.28 0.80
N SER A 85 -7.69 -10.24 0.93
CA SER A 85 -8.42 -10.86 -0.20
C SER A 85 -9.85 -10.35 -0.37
#